data_AF-A0A2T5C7T9-F1
#
_entry.id   AF-A0A2T5C7T9-F1
#
_cell.length_a   1.000
_cell.length_b   1.000
_cell.length_c   1.000
_cell.angle_alpha   90.00
_cell.angle_beta   90.00
_cell.angle_gamma   90.00
#
_symmetry.space_group_name_H-M   'P 1'
#
loop_
_entity.id
_entity.type
_entity.pdbx_description
1 polymer ?
#
loop_
_entity_poly.entity_id
_entity_poly.type
_entity_poly.pdbx_seq_one_letter_code
_entity_poly.pdbx_strand_id
1 'polypeptide(L)'
;MSSTIITCKFCGTKNRIPLDRIGQRAKCGSCGQFISGEMPSTIITCKFCGTKNRIPLDRINQRAKCGSCGQFISGTAGSSDLCSLCQGNASKGVHLSNGRIVHESCLKSLQDRKEEIEAKIIGKQREINHIQQEIEKRNSIAFKVKSLFSKPLSEVKELHDSISQIRSDIEGLSSQLTRTKQKLFSIYDFFLSYPPDWDERRGLLVSTKGNHCSNCGSASRLHVHHIKPLSKGGSNELSNLELLCETCHSDEHGGKEFSGEFSHNETAFSKRVQDIRYAINDGKRIKFEYRKPTDKCFKQRTLHPAMLIDVKHHRDSGSTLCVRGYCELRNTERTFALKRMKGLKVL
;
A
#
# COMPACT_ATOMS: atom_id res chain seq x y z
N MET A 1 7.28 -37.10 -45.40
CA MET A 1 7.52 -37.06 -43.94
C MET A 1 6.47 -37.92 -43.25
N SER A 2 6.90 -38.97 -42.57
CA SER A 2 6.04 -39.92 -41.86
C SER A 2 5.37 -39.22 -40.67
N SER A 3 4.06 -39.42 -40.48
CA SER A 3 3.31 -38.81 -39.39
C SER A 3 2.24 -39.77 -38.89
N THR A 4 1.97 -39.76 -37.58
CA THR A 4 0.87 -40.52 -36.98
C THR A 4 -0.33 -39.61 -36.70
N ILE A 5 -1.51 -40.18 -36.55
CA ILE A 5 -2.73 -39.44 -36.20
C ILE A 5 -3.08 -39.76 -34.74
N ILE A 6 -3.12 -38.73 -33.90
CA ILE A 6 -3.56 -38.83 -32.51
C ILE A 6 -4.91 -38.13 -32.33
N THR A 7 -5.90 -38.88 -31.88
CA THR A 7 -7.22 -38.33 -31.53
C THR A 7 -7.15 -37.64 -30.16
N CYS A 8 -7.54 -36.37 -30.11
CA CYS A 8 -7.63 -35.65 -28.85
C CYS A 8 -8.72 -36.27 -27.96
N LYS A 9 -8.33 -36.78 -26.79
CA LYS A 9 -9.28 -37.39 -25.83
C LYS A 9 -10.29 -36.40 -25.23
N PHE A 10 -10.09 -35.09 -25.41
CA PHE A 10 -10.97 -34.06 -24.86
C PHE A 10 -12.04 -33.58 -25.85
N CYS A 11 -11.67 -33.29 -27.11
CA CYS A 11 -12.60 -32.77 -28.12
C CYS A 11 -12.79 -33.69 -29.33
N GLY A 12 -12.16 -34.86 -29.36
CA GLY A 12 -12.27 -35.83 -30.45
C GLY A 12 -11.55 -35.44 -31.75
N THR A 13 -10.95 -34.25 -31.83
CA THR A 13 -10.23 -33.80 -33.04
C THR A 13 -9.01 -34.69 -33.32
N LYS A 14 -8.87 -35.18 -34.55
CA LYS A 14 -7.72 -35.95 -35.02
C LYS A 14 -6.58 -35.00 -35.41
N ASN A 15 -5.43 -35.13 -34.76
CA ASN A 15 -4.26 -34.27 -35.01
C ASN A 15 -3.15 -35.11 -35.65
N ARG A 16 -2.62 -34.66 -36.77
CA ARG A 16 -1.48 -35.31 -37.44
C ARG A 16 -0.19 -34.79 -36.82
N ILE A 17 0.62 -35.69 -36.27
CA ILE A 17 1.89 -35.35 -35.62
C ILE A 17 3.04 -36.02 -36.40
N PRO A 18 4.06 -35.27 -36.83
CA PRO A 18 5.29 -35.84 -37.41
C PRO A 18 5.94 -36.85 -36.46
N LEU A 19 6.45 -37.99 -36.98
CA LEU A 19 7.00 -39.05 -36.13
C LEU A 19 8.16 -38.56 -35.24
N ASP A 20 8.96 -37.61 -35.71
CA ASP A 20 10.07 -36.96 -35.00
C ASP A 20 9.62 -36.07 -33.84
N ARG A 21 8.33 -35.75 -33.76
CA ARG A 21 7.72 -34.96 -32.68
C ARG A 21 6.89 -35.81 -31.71
N ILE A 22 6.84 -37.13 -31.88
CA ILE A 22 6.18 -38.03 -30.94
C ILE A 22 6.95 -38.03 -29.61
N GLY A 23 6.24 -37.74 -28.52
CA GLY A 23 6.83 -37.58 -27.17
C GLY A 23 7.19 -36.13 -26.82
N GLN A 24 7.24 -35.22 -27.81
CA GLN A 24 7.35 -33.78 -27.55
C GLN A 24 5.96 -33.20 -27.21
N ARG A 25 5.94 -32.03 -26.54
CA ARG A 25 4.71 -31.34 -26.07
C ARG A 25 3.84 -30.87 -27.25
N ALA A 26 3.04 -31.77 -27.81
CA ALA A 26 2.09 -31.43 -28.87
C ALA A 26 0.73 -31.03 -28.27
N LYS A 27 0.14 -29.96 -28.81
CA LYS A 27 -1.21 -29.48 -28.47
C LYS A 27 -2.18 -29.80 -29.61
N CYS A 28 -3.44 -30.04 -29.27
CA CYS A 28 -4.51 -30.13 -30.23
C CYS A 28 -4.70 -28.78 -30.93
N GLY A 29 -4.72 -28.78 -32.27
CA GLY A 29 -4.90 -27.54 -33.04
C GLY A 29 -6.28 -26.89 -32.90
N SER A 30 -7.28 -27.65 -32.44
CA SER A 30 -8.64 -27.14 -32.25
C SER A 30 -8.86 -26.58 -30.84
N CYS A 31 -8.65 -27.39 -29.79
CA CYS A 31 -8.95 -26.97 -28.40
C CYS A 31 -7.72 -26.56 -27.58
N GLY A 32 -6.51 -26.71 -28.13
CA GLY A 32 -5.25 -26.37 -27.43
C GLY A 32 -4.79 -27.38 -26.36
N GLN A 33 -5.53 -28.46 -26.11
CA GLN A 33 -5.21 -29.46 -25.09
C GLN A 33 -4.02 -30.34 -25.50
N PHE A 34 -3.14 -30.70 -24.56
CA PHE A 34 -1.97 -31.56 -24.84
C PHE A 34 -2.37 -33.00 -25.21
N ILE A 35 -1.67 -33.57 -26.20
CA ILE A 35 -1.99 -34.88 -26.78
C ILE A 35 -0.81 -35.88 -26.81
N SER A 36 0.41 -35.49 -26.41
CA SER A 36 1.57 -36.41 -26.25
C SER A 36 2.66 -35.90 -25.27
N GLY A 37 3.40 -36.84 -24.65
CA GLY A 37 4.55 -36.63 -23.73
C GLY A 37 4.22 -36.84 -22.23
N GLU A 38 5.04 -37.59 -21.48
CA GLU A 38 4.92 -37.69 -20.00
C GLU A 38 5.57 -36.47 -19.31
N MET A 39 4.89 -35.93 -18.30
CA MET A 39 5.38 -34.78 -17.52
C MET A 39 6.30 -35.26 -16.39
N PRO A 40 7.52 -34.71 -16.24
CA PRO A 40 8.35 -35.00 -15.07
C PRO A 40 7.60 -34.62 -13.78
N SER A 41 7.68 -35.48 -12.76
CA SER A 41 6.95 -35.32 -11.49
C SER A 41 7.87 -35.52 -10.30
N THR A 42 7.63 -34.80 -9.21
CA THR A 42 8.36 -34.97 -7.93
C THR A 42 7.41 -35.44 -6.83
N ILE A 43 7.94 -36.03 -5.75
CA ILE A 43 7.15 -36.45 -4.59
C ILE A 43 7.33 -35.41 -3.48
N ILE A 44 6.23 -34.81 -3.02
CA ILE A 44 6.22 -33.81 -1.95
C ILE A 44 5.38 -34.32 -0.79
N THR A 45 5.96 -34.32 0.41
CA THR A 45 5.27 -34.69 1.66
C THR A 45 4.41 -33.52 2.15
N CYS A 46 3.13 -33.77 2.41
CA CYS A 46 2.23 -32.77 2.97
C CYS A 46 2.68 -32.39 4.39
N LYS A 47 2.97 -31.11 4.63
CA LYS A 47 3.40 -30.62 5.96
C LYS A 47 2.29 -30.64 7.02
N PHE A 48 1.04 -30.82 6.62
CA PHE A 48 -0.11 -30.81 7.53
C PHE A 48 -0.54 -32.21 7.97
N CYS A 49 -0.51 -33.21 7.07
CA CYS A 49 -0.99 -34.57 7.36
C CYS A 49 0.03 -35.68 7.05
N GLY A 50 1.24 -35.34 6.60
CA GLY A 50 2.30 -36.32 6.32
C GLY A 50 2.15 -37.12 5.02
N THR A 51 1.02 -37.02 4.31
CA THR A 51 0.80 -37.78 3.06
C THR A 51 1.79 -37.38 1.97
N LYS A 52 2.46 -38.35 1.36
CA LYS A 52 3.35 -38.15 0.19
C LYS A 52 2.52 -38.03 -1.09
N ASN A 53 2.68 -36.94 -1.83
CA ASN A 53 1.91 -36.65 -3.05
C ASN A 53 2.85 -36.50 -4.25
N ARG A 54 2.59 -37.23 -5.34
CA ARG A 54 3.34 -37.11 -6.60
C ARG A 54 2.74 -35.98 -7.44
N ILE A 55 3.52 -34.94 -7.70
CA ILE A 55 3.07 -33.70 -8.35
C ILE A 55 3.90 -33.45 -9.62
N PRO A 56 3.26 -33.27 -10.80
CA PRO A 56 3.95 -32.84 -12.02
C PRO A 56 4.70 -31.52 -11.79
N LEU A 57 5.93 -31.38 -12.29
CA LEU A 57 6.78 -30.21 -12.04
C LEU A 57 6.11 -28.89 -12.45
N ASP A 58 5.32 -28.89 -13.52
CA ASP A 58 4.59 -27.71 -14.01
C ASP A 58 3.42 -27.30 -13.10
N ARG A 59 2.95 -28.19 -12.22
CA ARG A 59 1.86 -27.96 -11.27
C ARG A 59 2.30 -27.58 -9.87
N ILE A 60 3.60 -27.61 -9.57
CA ILE A 60 4.13 -27.19 -8.26
C ILE A 60 3.66 -25.76 -7.94
N ASN A 61 3.77 -24.82 -8.89
CA ASN A 61 3.34 -23.44 -8.70
C ASN A 61 1.87 -23.17 -9.08
N GLN A 62 1.11 -24.20 -9.45
CA GLN A 62 -0.29 -24.09 -9.88
C GLN A 62 -1.28 -24.56 -8.82
N ARG A 63 -0.91 -24.45 -7.53
CA ARG A 63 -1.78 -24.81 -6.40
C ARG A 63 -2.15 -26.30 -6.37
N ALA A 64 -1.14 -27.18 -6.38
CA ALA A 64 -1.36 -28.61 -6.15
C ALA A 64 -1.97 -28.85 -4.75
N LYS A 65 -2.97 -29.73 -4.63
CA LYS A 65 -3.62 -30.08 -3.36
C LYS A 65 -3.20 -31.46 -2.90
N CYS A 66 -3.21 -31.66 -1.59
CA CYS A 66 -3.05 -32.96 -0.96
C CYS A 66 -4.27 -33.81 -1.28
N GLY A 67 -4.06 -34.98 -1.85
CA GLY A 67 -5.15 -35.91 -2.17
C GLY A 67 -5.87 -36.45 -0.93
N SER A 68 -5.26 -36.35 0.26
CA SER A 68 -5.85 -36.81 1.52
C SER A 68 -6.57 -35.69 2.27
N CYS A 69 -5.86 -34.64 2.69
CA CYS A 69 -6.47 -33.56 3.49
C CYS A 69 -6.98 -32.36 2.67
N GLY A 70 -6.79 -32.35 1.35
CA GLY A 70 -7.23 -31.26 0.47
C GLY A 70 -6.38 -29.98 0.55
N GLN A 71 -5.43 -29.91 1.48
CA GLN A 71 -4.57 -28.75 1.73
C GLN A 71 -3.51 -28.57 0.62
N PHE A 72 -3.15 -27.34 0.28
CA PHE A 72 -2.19 -27.09 -0.80
C PHE A 72 -0.77 -27.58 -0.46
N ILE A 73 -0.17 -28.28 -1.41
CA ILE A 73 1.18 -28.82 -1.35
C ILE A 73 2.07 -27.89 -2.19
N SER A 74 2.61 -26.88 -1.51
CA SER A 74 3.71 -25.99 -1.91
C SER A 74 3.64 -25.34 -3.29
N GLY A 75 3.33 -24.03 -3.33
CA GLY A 75 3.51 -23.19 -4.50
C GLY A 75 2.96 -21.76 -4.33
N THR A 76 3.62 -20.97 -3.49
CA THR A 76 3.53 -19.49 -3.31
C THR A 76 2.15 -18.85 -3.18
N ALA A 77 1.90 -18.29 -1.99
CA ALA A 77 1.00 -17.18 -1.78
C ALA A 77 1.33 -16.05 -2.79
N GLY A 78 0.39 -15.78 -3.68
CA GLY A 78 0.54 -14.77 -4.72
C GLY A 78 -0.17 -13.47 -4.32
N SER A 79 0.36 -12.77 -3.34
CA SER A 79 0.25 -11.32 -3.15
C SER A 79 1.38 -10.92 -2.20
N SER A 80 2.38 -10.18 -2.70
CA SER A 80 3.64 -9.81 -2.02
C SER A 80 3.62 -9.88 -0.48
N ASP A 81 3.99 -11.04 0.07
CA ASP A 81 4.28 -11.20 1.49
C ASP A 81 5.61 -10.52 1.85
N LEU A 82 6.01 -9.43 1.19
CA LEU A 82 7.24 -8.69 1.47
C LEU A 82 6.90 -7.28 1.93
N CYS A 83 7.56 -6.84 3.00
CA CYS A 83 7.47 -5.49 3.50
C CYS A 83 8.05 -4.52 2.46
N SER A 84 7.28 -3.48 2.09
CA SER A 84 7.73 -2.53 1.06
C SER A 84 8.91 -1.64 1.49
N LEU A 85 9.23 -1.61 2.79
CA LEU A 85 10.37 -0.87 3.32
C LEU A 85 11.63 -1.72 3.43
N CYS A 86 11.55 -2.90 4.06
CA CYS A 86 12.73 -3.74 4.34
C CYS A 86 12.88 -4.95 3.41
N GLN A 87 11.90 -5.23 2.55
CA GLN A 87 11.83 -6.41 1.69
C GLN A 87 11.84 -7.76 2.42
N GLY A 88 11.71 -7.76 3.75
CA GLY A 88 11.56 -8.98 4.56
C GLY A 88 10.13 -9.51 4.51
N ASN A 89 9.95 -10.80 4.82
CA ASN A 89 8.64 -11.43 4.82
C ASN A 89 7.66 -10.72 5.79
N ALA A 90 6.48 -10.35 5.29
CA ALA A 90 5.43 -9.62 5.97
C ALA A 90 4.09 -10.33 5.76
N SER A 91 3.76 -11.23 6.68
CA SER A 91 2.42 -11.82 6.80
C SER A 91 1.47 -11.00 7.68
N LYS A 92 2.01 -10.01 8.40
CA LYS A 92 1.29 -9.07 9.29
C LYS A 92 1.87 -7.67 9.15
N GLY A 93 1.03 -6.65 9.32
CA GLY A 93 1.43 -5.24 9.33
C GLY A 93 0.34 -4.30 8.82
N VAL A 94 0.76 -3.12 8.39
CA VAL A 94 -0.08 -2.11 7.75
C VAL A 94 -0.28 -2.52 6.29
N HIS A 95 -1.53 -2.77 5.89
CA HIS A 95 -1.86 -3.01 4.49
C HIS A 95 -2.19 -1.70 3.81
N LEU A 96 -1.75 -1.58 2.57
CA LEU A 96 -1.94 -0.43 1.71
C LEU A 96 -3.02 -0.72 0.66
N SER A 97 -3.67 0.33 0.13
CA SER A 97 -4.74 0.21 -0.87
C SER A 97 -4.25 -0.31 -2.23
N ASN A 98 -2.95 -0.19 -2.52
CA ASN A 98 -2.28 -0.77 -3.68
C ASN A 98 -1.81 -2.22 -3.45
N GLY A 99 -2.09 -2.77 -2.27
CA GLY A 99 -1.83 -4.17 -1.97
C GLY A 99 -0.49 -4.56 -1.44
N ARG A 100 0.29 -3.56 -1.09
CA ARG A 100 1.53 -3.73 -0.37
C ARG A 100 1.27 -3.87 1.12
N ILE A 101 2.20 -4.53 1.81
CA ILE A 101 2.25 -4.58 3.27
C ILE A 101 3.52 -3.87 3.74
N VAL A 102 3.42 -3.17 4.86
CA VAL A 102 4.56 -2.57 5.58
C VAL A 102 4.50 -3.05 7.02
N HIS A 103 5.62 -3.54 7.57
CA HIS A 103 5.67 -3.85 9.00
C HIS A 103 5.44 -2.58 9.82
N GLU A 104 4.66 -2.68 10.89
CA GLU A 104 4.40 -1.55 11.81
C GLU A 104 5.71 -0.98 12.37
N SER A 105 6.67 -1.84 12.72
CA SER A 105 8.00 -1.43 13.19
C SER A 105 8.81 -0.68 12.13
N CYS A 106 8.74 -1.10 10.86
CA CYS A 106 9.45 -0.43 9.77
C CYS A 106 8.86 0.97 9.52
N LEU A 107 7.53 1.08 9.54
CA LEU A 107 6.86 2.37 9.42
C LEU A 107 7.21 3.29 10.60
N LYS A 108 7.12 2.77 11.83
CA LYS A 108 7.42 3.53 13.05
C LYS A 108 8.87 4.02 13.07
N SER A 109 9.83 3.15 12.73
CA SER A 109 11.24 3.54 12.60
C SER A 109 11.45 4.67 11.60
N LEU A 110 10.73 4.66 10.47
CA LEU A 110 10.82 5.72 9.48
C LEU A 110 10.19 7.04 9.97
N GLN A 111 9.09 6.97 10.72
CA GLN A 111 8.46 8.13 11.37
C GLN A 111 9.37 8.72 12.44
N ASP A 112 9.92 7.89 13.33
CA ASP A 112 10.84 8.33 14.39
C ASP A 112 12.09 8.97 13.80
N ARG A 113 12.59 8.43 12.68
CA ARG A 113 13.72 9.04 11.95
C ARG A 113 13.38 10.42 11.38
N LYS A 114 12.15 10.66 10.91
CA LYS A 114 11.70 12.00 10.48
C LYS A 114 11.78 12.97 11.66
N GLU A 115 11.17 12.61 12.79
CA GLU A 115 11.10 13.43 14.00
C GLU A 115 12.49 13.73 14.57
N GLU A 116 13.38 12.72 14.61
CA GLU A 116 14.75 12.86 15.07
C GLU A 116 15.54 13.88 14.22
N ILE A 117 15.40 13.81 12.89
CA ILE A 117 16.09 14.74 11.98
C ILE A 117 15.52 16.16 12.14
N GLU A 118 14.19 16.31 12.25
CA GLU A 118 13.53 17.61 12.47
C GLU A 118 14.02 18.25 13.78
N ALA A 119 14.07 17.48 14.86
CA ALA A 119 14.57 17.95 16.16
C ALA A 119 16.04 18.39 16.08
N LYS A 120 16.89 17.66 15.36
CA LYS A 120 18.31 18.03 15.15
C LYS A 120 18.45 19.34 14.37
N ILE A 121 17.67 19.54 13.32
CA ILE A 121 17.66 20.78 12.54
C ILE A 121 17.25 21.96 13.43
N ILE A 122 16.17 21.81 14.20
CA ILE A 122 15.69 22.84 15.14
C ILE A 122 16.78 23.17 16.18
N GLY A 123 17.43 22.16 16.75
CA GLY A 123 18.52 22.33 17.71
C GLY A 123 19.69 23.13 17.13
N LYS A 124 20.16 22.76 15.94
CA LYS A 124 21.24 23.48 15.25
C LYS A 124 20.85 24.91 14.87
N GLN A 125 19.59 25.14 14.50
CA GLN A 125 19.12 26.50 14.21
C GLN A 125 19.13 27.39 15.46
N ARG A 126 18.79 26.83 16.64
CA ARG A 126 18.90 27.55 17.92
C ARG A 126 20.36 27.87 18.26
N GLU A 127 21.28 26.95 17.97
CA GLU A 127 22.72 27.16 18.15
C GLU A 127 23.24 28.32 17.28
N ILE A 128 22.87 28.36 16.00
CA ILE A 128 23.17 29.49 15.11
C ILE A 128 22.65 30.80 15.71
N ASN A 129 21.39 30.83 16.15
CA ASN A 129 20.79 32.04 16.71
C ASN A 129 21.53 32.51 17.98
N HIS A 130 22.01 31.57 18.81
CA HIS A 130 22.79 31.89 20.00
C HIS A 130 24.15 32.53 19.64
N ILE A 131 24.88 31.93 18.70
CA ILE A 131 26.17 32.46 18.23
C ILE A 131 25.98 33.84 17.58
N GLN A 132 24.91 34.02 16.80
CA GLN A 132 24.58 35.32 16.20
C GLN A 132 24.35 36.40 17.26
N GLN A 133 23.57 36.11 18.30
CA GLN A 133 23.37 37.03 19.42
C GLN A 133 24.68 37.35 20.16
N GLU A 134 25.60 36.40 20.26
CA GLU A 134 26.92 36.63 20.84
C GLU A 134 27.76 37.59 19.98
N ILE A 135 27.77 37.39 18.66
CA ILE A 135 28.45 38.28 17.70
C ILE A 135 27.87 39.71 17.80
N GLU A 136 26.54 39.85 17.85
CA GLU A 136 25.87 41.15 18.01
C GLU A 136 26.27 41.84 19.33
N LYS A 137 26.28 41.11 20.45
CA LYS A 137 26.74 41.63 21.75
C LYS A 137 28.17 42.11 21.68
N ARG A 138 29.08 41.36 21.04
CA ARG A 138 30.50 41.72 20.89
C ARG A 138 30.69 42.97 20.01
N ASN A 139 29.79 43.21 19.06
CA ASN A 139 29.79 44.41 18.22
C ASN A 139 29.23 45.65 18.94
N SER A 140 28.51 45.48 20.05
CA SER A 140 27.96 46.59 20.84
C SER A 140 29.04 47.42 21.54
N ILE A 141 28.81 48.74 21.63
CA ILE A 141 29.74 49.71 22.23
C ILE A 141 30.08 49.34 23.69
N ALA A 142 29.10 48.87 24.46
CA ALA A 142 29.29 48.48 25.86
C ALA A 142 30.25 47.28 26.03
N PHE A 143 30.26 46.33 25.09
CA PHE A 143 31.17 45.19 25.14
C PHE A 143 32.59 45.56 24.72
N LYS A 144 32.75 46.46 23.73
CA LYS A 144 34.05 46.99 23.31
C LYS A 144 34.80 47.71 24.44
N VAL A 145 34.07 48.39 25.34
CA VAL A 145 34.65 49.02 26.54
C VAL A 145 35.07 47.98 27.58
N LYS A 146 34.28 46.90 27.76
CA LYS A 146 34.54 45.84 28.75
C LYS A 146 35.67 44.89 28.33
N SER A 147 35.84 44.63 27.03
CA SER A 147 36.90 43.74 26.50
C SER A 147 38.31 44.30 26.63
N LEU A 148 38.48 45.60 26.92
CA LEU A 148 39.77 46.19 27.26
C LEU A 148 40.36 45.60 28.56
N PHE A 149 39.52 44.99 29.41
CA PHE A 149 39.90 44.40 30.70
C PHE A 149 39.79 42.87 30.72
N SER A 150 39.42 42.22 29.60
CA SER A 150 39.27 40.76 29.52
C SER A 150 39.38 40.29 28.06
N LYS A 151 40.31 39.38 27.75
CA LYS A 151 40.39 38.76 26.41
C LYS A 151 39.23 37.79 26.20
N PRO A 152 38.47 37.88 25.09
CA PRO A 152 37.43 36.90 24.78
C PRO A 152 38.04 35.52 24.51
N LEU A 153 37.29 34.47 24.84
CA LEU A 153 37.70 33.07 24.72
C LEU A 153 37.86 32.58 23.26
N SER A 154 37.29 33.28 22.29
CA SER A 154 37.29 32.94 20.86
C SER A 154 37.25 34.20 20.01
N GLU A 155 37.81 34.16 18.79
CA GLU A 155 37.74 35.29 17.86
C GLU A 155 36.39 35.34 17.13
N VAL A 156 35.94 36.53 16.71
CA VAL A 156 34.69 36.70 15.95
C VAL A 156 34.71 35.88 14.65
N LYS A 157 35.88 35.72 14.03
CA LYS A 157 36.07 34.88 12.85
C LYS A 157 35.74 33.41 13.13
N GLU A 158 36.21 32.86 14.25
CA GLU A 158 35.94 31.48 14.66
C GLU A 158 34.44 31.21 14.88
N LEU A 159 33.70 32.21 15.39
CA LEU A 159 32.24 32.14 15.53
C LEU A 159 31.52 32.10 14.17
N HIS A 160 32.00 32.87 13.18
CA HIS A 160 31.45 32.83 11.82
C HIS A 160 31.76 31.51 11.11
N ASP A 161 32.97 30.98 11.30
CA ASP A 161 33.37 29.66 10.78
C ASP A 161 32.49 28.56 11.40
N SER A 162 32.20 28.66 12.71
CA SER A 162 31.29 27.75 13.41
C SER A 162 29.86 27.81 12.85
N ILE A 163 29.30 29.01 12.63
CA ILE A 163 27.99 29.17 11.99
C ILE A 163 27.97 28.53 10.60
N SER A 164 29.04 28.73 9.82
CA SER A 164 29.15 28.19 8.46
C SER A 164 29.15 26.66 8.47
N GLN A 165 29.88 26.05 9.41
CA GLN A 165 29.88 24.60 9.59
C GLN A 165 28.50 24.08 10.01
N ILE A 166 27.83 24.73 10.97
CA ILE A 166 26.48 24.32 11.42
C ILE A 166 25.46 24.44 10.28
N ARG A 167 25.57 25.45 9.42
CA ARG A 167 24.72 25.59 8.22
C ARG A 167 24.91 24.43 7.24
N SER A 168 26.16 24.03 6.99
CA SER A 168 26.49 22.85 6.17
C SER A 168 25.85 21.58 6.74
N ASP A 169 25.92 21.39 8.06
CA ASP A 169 25.27 20.25 8.72
C ASP A 169 23.74 20.29 8.56
N ILE A 170 23.12 21.46 8.69
CA ILE A 170 21.67 21.64 8.50
C ILE A 170 21.27 21.28 7.06
N GLU A 171 22.06 21.65 6.06
CA GLU A 171 21.81 21.29 4.66
C GLU A 171 21.85 19.78 4.44
N GLY A 172 22.86 19.11 5.03
CA GLY A 172 22.97 17.65 5.01
C GLY A 172 21.78 16.95 5.69
N LEU A 173 21.35 17.45 6.85
CA LEU A 173 20.17 16.94 7.57
C LEU A 173 18.87 17.20 6.78
N SER A 174 18.72 18.36 6.16
CA SER A 174 17.54 18.72 5.35
C SER A 174 17.40 17.82 4.12
N SER A 175 18.53 17.47 3.51
CA SER A 175 18.58 16.48 2.42
C SER A 175 18.14 15.09 2.88
N GLN A 176 18.59 14.64 4.07
CA GLN A 176 18.14 13.38 4.66
C GLN A 176 16.64 13.42 5.00
N LEU A 177 16.16 14.52 5.59
CA LEU A 177 14.75 14.72 5.92
C LEU A 177 13.88 14.61 4.67
N THR A 178 14.29 15.25 3.58
CA THR A 178 13.57 15.21 2.29
C THR A 178 13.43 13.78 1.78
N ARG A 179 14.51 12.98 1.80
CA ARG A 179 14.47 11.57 1.39
C ARG A 179 13.56 10.73 2.30
N THR A 180 13.60 10.97 3.61
CA THR A 180 12.73 10.29 4.58
C THR A 180 11.26 10.64 4.35
N LYS A 181 10.95 11.93 4.16
CA LYS A 181 9.60 12.41 3.84
C LYS A 181 9.09 11.81 2.53
N GLN A 182 9.90 11.73 1.48
CA GLN A 182 9.53 11.09 0.21
C GLN A 182 9.14 9.62 0.39
N LYS A 183 9.89 8.86 1.20
CA LYS A 183 9.55 7.46 1.51
C LYS A 183 8.21 7.36 2.25
N LEU A 184 8.01 8.18 3.29
CA LEU A 184 6.74 8.23 4.03
C LEU A 184 5.57 8.61 3.11
N PHE A 185 5.75 9.63 2.29
CA PHE A 185 4.75 10.13 1.34
C PHE A 185 4.27 9.01 0.41
N SER A 186 5.20 8.24 -0.17
CA SER A 186 4.89 7.11 -1.07
C SER A 186 4.12 5.96 -0.40
N ILE A 187 4.23 5.83 0.92
CA ILE A 187 3.48 4.84 1.71
C ILE A 187 2.09 5.40 2.03
N TYR A 188 2.04 6.65 2.48
CA TYR A 188 0.83 7.37 2.86
C TYR A 188 -0.13 7.60 1.70
N ASP A 189 0.38 7.69 0.46
CA ASP A 189 -0.41 7.68 -0.78
C ASP A 189 -1.42 6.53 -0.81
N PHE A 190 -1.07 5.39 -0.21
CA PHE A 190 -1.89 4.19 -0.21
C PHE A 190 -2.41 3.80 1.17
N PHE A 191 -2.38 4.71 2.14
CA PHE A 191 -3.03 4.47 3.43
C PHE A 191 -4.55 4.27 3.26
N LEU A 192 -5.11 3.40 4.10
CA LEU A 192 -6.54 3.09 4.10
C LEU A 192 -7.37 4.14 4.86
N SER A 193 -6.69 5.03 5.57
CA SER A 193 -7.22 6.17 6.31
C SER A 193 -6.59 7.47 5.81
N TYR A 194 -7.02 8.59 6.41
CA TYR A 194 -6.29 9.84 6.31
C TYR A 194 -4.88 9.65 6.88
N PRO A 195 -3.84 10.00 6.12
CA PRO A 195 -2.47 9.84 6.58
C PRO A 195 -2.07 10.95 7.56
N PRO A 196 -1.01 10.75 8.37
CA PRO A 196 -0.50 11.78 9.28
C PRO A 196 0.04 13.03 8.59
N ASP A 197 0.31 12.98 7.28
CA ASP A 197 0.87 14.09 6.48
C ASP A 197 -0.20 14.92 5.74
N TRP A 198 -1.43 14.94 6.28
CA TRP A 198 -2.58 15.56 5.59
C TRP A 198 -2.39 17.07 5.39
N ASP A 199 -1.79 17.76 6.36
CA ASP A 199 -1.50 19.19 6.27
C ASP A 199 -0.40 19.48 5.24
N GLU A 200 0.65 18.64 5.17
CA GLU A 200 1.65 18.76 4.11
C GLU A 200 1.03 18.55 2.72
N ARG A 201 0.11 17.59 2.57
CA ARG A 201 -0.63 17.38 1.32
C ARG A 201 -1.50 18.59 0.96
N ARG A 202 -2.17 19.19 1.94
CA ARG A 202 -2.91 20.44 1.76
C ARG A 202 -1.99 21.57 1.26
N GLY A 203 -0.83 21.74 1.90
CA GLY A 203 0.16 22.73 1.48
C GLY A 203 0.60 22.54 0.03
N LEU A 204 0.87 21.29 -0.39
CA LEU A 204 1.22 20.95 -1.76
C LEU A 204 0.09 21.24 -2.76
N LEU A 205 -1.17 20.96 -2.39
CA LEU A 205 -2.33 21.31 -3.21
C LEU A 205 -2.45 22.82 -3.39
N VAL A 206 -2.31 23.60 -2.31
CA VAL A 206 -2.34 25.06 -2.39
C VAL A 206 -1.23 25.60 -3.29
N SER A 207 0.00 25.09 -3.17
CA SER A 207 1.12 25.54 -4.00
C SER A 207 1.00 25.15 -5.47
N THR A 208 0.34 24.02 -5.78
CA THR A 208 0.27 23.47 -7.14
C THR A 208 -1.02 23.80 -7.89
N LYS A 209 -2.14 23.92 -7.18
CA LYS A 209 -3.48 24.19 -7.73
C LYS A 209 -4.00 25.58 -7.41
N GLY A 210 -3.33 26.30 -6.50
CA GLY A 210 -3.76 27.60 -6.00
C GLY A 210 -4.68 27.49 -4.79
N ASN A 211 -4.78 28.58 -4.03
CA ASN A 211 -5.60 28.65 -2.81
C ASN A 211 -7.07 29.00 -3.11
N HIS A 212 -7.71 28.21 -3.97
CA HIS A 212 -9.12 28.39 -4.35
C HIS A 212 -9.83 27.05 -4.53
N CYS A 213 -11.15 27.08 -4.44
CA CYS A 213 -12.01 25.92 -4.62
C CYS A 213 -11.99 25.49 -6.09
N SER A 214 -11.74 24.20 -6.35
CA SER A 214 -11.74 23.62 -7.70
C SER A 214 -13.10 23.70 -8.41
N ASN A 215 -14.21 23.80 -7.65
CA ASN A 215 -15.56 23.85 -8.22
C ASN A 215 -16.03 25.29 -8.48
N CYS A 216 -15.95 26.17 -7.48
CA CYS A 216 -16.53 27.52 -7.56
C CYS A 216 -15.52 28.68 -7.53
N GLY A 217 -14.23 28.40 -7.31
CA GLY A 217 -13.18 29.42 -7.23
C GLY A 217 -13.10 30.19 -5.89
N SER A 218 -13.97 29.92 -4.92
CA SER A 218 -13.91 30.55 -3.59
C SER A 218 -12.60 30.23 -2.86
N ALA A 219 -11.98 31.21 -2.21
CA ALA A 219 -10.80 31.01 -1.35
C ALA A 219 -11.15 30.76 0.13
N SER A 220 -12.44 30.75 0.48
CA SER A 220 -12.91 30.63 1.86
C SER A 220 -13.01 29.18 2.32
N ARG A 221 -12.53 28.90 3.55
CA ARG A 221 -12.65 27.62 4.27
C ARG A 221 -12.43 26.39 3.38
N LEU A 222 -11.24 26.33 2.78
CA LEU A 222 -10.86 25.25 1.86
C LEU A 222 -10.49 23.97 2.59
N HIS A 223 -11.17 22.89 2.23
CA HIS A 223 -10.98 21.53 2.71
C HIS A 223 -10.35 20.67 1.61
N VAL A 224 -9.49 19.73 2.00
CA VAL A 224 -8.98 18.71 1.06
C VAL A 224 -10.05 17.63 0.89
N HIS A 225 -10.47 17.41 -0.35
CA HIS A 225 -11.47 16.42 -0.74
C HIS A 225 -10.85 15.33 -1.62
N HIS A 226 -11.29 14.08 -1.46
CA HIS A 226 -10.92 12.99 -2.37
C HIS A 226 -11.86 12.94 -3.57
N ILE A 227 -11.34 13.13 -4.79
CA ILE A 227 -12.09 13.00 -6.05
C ILE A 227 -12.77 11.61 -6.13
N LYS A 228 -12.00 10.56 -5.84
CA LYS A 228 -12.53 9.21 -5.61
C LYS A 228 -12.38 8.85 -4.13
N PRO A 229 -13.46 8.65 -3.37
CA PRO A 229 -13.37 8.32 -1.95
C PRO A 229 -12.60 7.02 -1.67
N LEU A 230 -11.87 6.96 -0.55
CA LEU A 230 -11.16 5.76 -0.08
C LEU A 230 -12.10 4.54 0.02
N SER A 231 -13.34 4.75 0.47
CA SER A 231 -14.38 3.69 0.55
C SER A 231 -14.73 3.05 -0.80
N LYS A 232 -14.50 3.78 -1.90
CA LYS A 232 -14.69 3.32 -3.28
C LYS A 232 -13.36 2.94 -3.95
N GLY A 233 -12.28 2.82 -3.18
CA GLY A 233 -10.94 2.46 -3.63
C GLY A 233 -10.23 3.59 -4.37
N GLY A 234 -10.36 4.83 -3.89
CA GLY A 234 -9.39 5.88 -4.17
C GLY A 234 -8.14 5.76 -3.30
N SER A 235 -7.20 6.67 -3.50
CA SER A 235 -5.92 6.78 -2.79
C SER A 235 -5.77 8.17 -2.16
N ASN A 236 -4.74 8.40 -1.35
CA ASN A 236 -4.40 9.71 -0.83
C ASN A 236 -3.44 10.49 -1.73
N GLU A 237 -3.08 9.94 -2.90
CA GLU A 237 -2.21 10.61 -3.89
C GLU A 237 -2.76 11.99 -4.26
N LEU A 238 -1.88 12.98 -4.45
CA LEU A 238 -2.29 14.35 -4.82
C LEU A 238 -3.17 14.41 -6.07
N SER A 239 -3.02 13.47 -7.00
CA SER A 239 -3.84 13.36 -8.21
C SER A 239 -5.29 12.97 -7.93
N ASN A 240 -5.57 12.37 -6.78
CA ASN A 240 -6.91 12.01 -6.30
C ASN A 240 -7.45 13.01 -5.27
N LEU A 241 -6.75 14.12 -5.03
CA LEU A 241 -7.13 15.15 -4.08
C LEU A 241 -7.41 16.48 -4.78
N GLU A 242 -8.31 17.26 -4.20
CA GLU A 242 -8.65 18.61 -4.64
C GLU A 242 -9.03 19.51 -3.45
N LEU A 243 -9.07 20.82 -3.66
CA LEU A 243 -9.52 21.78 -2.65
C LEU A 243 -10.97 22.18 -2.94
N LEU A 244 -11.86 21.99 -1.98
CA LEU A 244 -13.25 22.44 -2.05
C LEU A 244 -13.55 23.39 -0.89
N CYS A 245 -14.32 24.46 -1.16
CA CYS A 245 -14.90 25.24 -0.06
C CYS A 245 -15.91 24.39 0.70
N GLU A 246 -16.22 24.78 1.95
CA GLU A 246 -17.16 24.07 2.82
C GLU A 246 -18.50 23.74 2.13
N THR A 247 -19.09 24.69 1.40
CA THR A 247 -20.35 24.50 0.67
C THR A 247 -20.23 23.42 -0.40
N CYS A 248 -19.28 23.56 -1.34
CA CYS A 248 -19.09 22.58 -2.40
C CYS A 248 -18.71 21.20 -1.86
N HIS A 249 -17.93 21.16 -0.76
CA HIS A 249 -17.56 19.90 -0.13
C HIS A 249 -18.77 19.22 0.53
N SER A 250 -19.66 20.00 1.17
CA SER A 250 -20.92 19.50 1.73
C SER A 250 -21.81 18.91 0.64
N ASP A 251 -21.92 19.58 -0.51
CA ASP A 251 -22.73 19.15 -1.66
C ASP A 251 -22.28 17.78 -2.20
N GLU A 252 -20.96 17.56 -2.32
CA GLU A 252 -20.37 16.26 -2.71
C GLU A 252 -20.73 15.11 -1.75
N HIS A 253 -21.15 15.45 -0.53
CA HIS A 253 -21.55 14.51 0.50
C HIS A 253 -23.06 14.56 0.83
N GLY A 254 -23.85 15.20 -0.02
CA GLY A 254 -25.31 15.27 0.09
C GLY A 254 -25.79 16.22 1.18
N GLY A 255 -25.11 17.36 1.38
CA GLY A 255 -25.51 18.41 2.31
C GLY A 255 -25.15 18.13 3.77
N LYS A 256 -24.14 17.28 4.03
CA LYS A 256 -23.67 17.04 5.40
C LYS A 256 -22.82 18.20 5.88
N GLU A 257 -23.08 18.70 7.07
CA GLU A 257 -22.21 19.71 7.69
C GLU A 257 -20.86 19.11 8.06
N PHE A 258 -19.78 19.78 7.64
CA PHE A 258 -18.40 19.50 8.03
C PHE A 258 -17.96 20.57 9.04
N SER A 259 -18.67 20.67 10.16
CA SER A 259 -18.41 21.66 11.22
C SER A 259 -17.37 21.20 12.25
N GLY A 260 -16.76 20.03 12.09
CA GLY A 260 -15.77 19.49 13.02
C GLY A 260 -14.42 19.22 12.36
N GLU A 261 -13.34 19.53 13.07
CA GLU A 261 -12.00 19.00 12.82
C GLU A 261 -12.11 17.55 12.35
N PHE A 262 -11.49 17.23 11.21
CA PHE A 262 -11.42 15.85 10.74
C PHE A 262 -10.76 15.02 11.84
N SER A 263 -11.58 14.34 12.63
CA SER A 263 -11.10 13.31 13.54
C SER A 263 -10.28 12.36 12.67
N HIS A 264 -8.98 12.23 12.96
CA HIS A 264 -8.06 11.28 12.33
C HIS A 264 -8.52 9.81 12.47
N ASN A 265 -9.72 9.56 13.00
CA ASN A 265 -10.21 8.28 13.42
C ASN A 265 -11.06 7.63 12.31
N GLU A 266 -10.42 6.65 11.67
CA GLU A 266 -11.04 5.47 11.07
C GLU A 266 -12.08 5.70 9.94
N THR A 267 -11.66 5.51 8.69
CA THR A 267 -12.60 5.51 7.56
C THR A 267 -13.47 4.26 7.56
N ALA A 268 -14.67 4.34 6.95
CA ALA A 268 -15.51 3.15 6.71
C ALA A 268 -14.80 2.04 5.93
N PHE A 269 -13.73 2.37 5.18
CA PHE A 269 -12.87 1.40 4.52
C PHE A 269 -11.88 0.75 5.49
N SER A 270 -11.20 1.55 6.31
CA SER A 270 -10.26 1.07 7.33
C SER A 270 -10.95 0.09 8.30
N LYS A 271 -12.10 0.49 8.85
CA LYS A 271 -12.91 -0.34 9.75
C LYS A 271 -13.27 -1.69 9.12
N ARG A 272 -13.68 -1.67 7.85
CA ARG A 272 -13.99 -2.89 7.09
C ARG A 272 -12.78 -3.83 6.96
N VAL A 273 -11.60 -3.28 6.72
CA VAL A 273 -10.37 -4.08 6.64
C VAL A 273 -10.04 -4.69 8.00
N GLN A 274 -10.19 -3.93 9.09
CA GLN A 274 -9.98 -4.44 10.45
C GLN A 274 -10.97 -5.55 10.80
N ASP A 275 -12.27 -5.35 10.52
CA ASP A 275 -13.31 -6.37 10.74
C ASP A 275 -13.01 -7.67 9.98
N ILE A 276 -12.55 -7.56 8.73
CA ILE A 276 -12.17 -8.73 7.92
C ILE A 276 -10.93 -9.43 8.51
N ARG A 277 -9.93 -8.68 8.98
CA ARG A 277 -8.74 -9.28 9.62
C ARG A 277 -9.09 -10.00 10.91
N TYR A 278 -9.91 -9.36 11.75
CA TYR A 278 -10.44 -10.00 12.95
C TYR A 278 -11.16 -11.30 12.59
N ALA A 279 -12.04 -11.28 11.58
CA ALA A 279 -12.74 -12.48 11.17
C ALA A 279 -11.82 -13.59 10.63
N ILE A 280 -10.75 -13.24 9.91
CA ILE A 280 -9.74 -14.21 9.45
C ILE A 280 -9.01 -14.84 10.62
N ASN A 281 -8.54 -14.03 11.57
CA ASN A 281 -7.71 -14.49 12.69
C ASN A 281 -8.50 -15.38 13.65
N ASP A 282 -9.76 -15.02 13.90
CA ASP A 282 -10.63 -15.68 14.87
C ASP A 282 -11.53 -16.76 14.24
N GLY A 283 -11.34 -17.05 12.94
CA GLY A 283 -12.13 -18.05 12.20
C GLY A 283 -13.61 -17.72 12.10
N LYS A 284 -13.98 -16.44 12.21
CA LYS A 284 -15.37 -15.96 12.14
C LYS A 284 -15.86 -15.86 10.70
N ARG A 285 -17.18 -15.79 10.54
CA ARG A 285 -17.80 -15.52 9.24
C ARG A 285 -18.05 -14.03 9.09
N ILE A 286 -18.09 -13.54 7.86
CA ILE A 286 -18.52 -12.17 7.56
C ILE A 286 -19.75 -12.18 6.67
N LYS A 287 -20.69 -11.29 6.96
CA LYS A 287 -21.90 -11.04 6.18
C LYS A 287 -21.86 -9.65 5.59
N PHE A 288 -22.13 -9.50 4.29
CA PHE A 288 -22.09 -8.21 3.61
C PHE A 288 -22.98 -8.22 2.36
N GLU A 289 -23.36 -7.02 1.91
CA GLU A 289 -23.99 -6.83 0.61
C GLU A 289 -22.93 -6.61 -0.46
N TYR A 290 -23.12 -7.21 -1.64
CA TYR A 290 -22.15 -7.13 -2.73
C TYR A 290 -22.81 -6.91 -4.08
N ARG A 291 -22.23 -6.01 -4.88
CA ARG A 291 -22.67 -5.73 -6.26
C ARG A 291 -21.52 -5.88 -7.27
N LYS A 292 -21.65 -6.86 -8.17
CA LYS A 292 -20.75 -6.99 -9.34
C LYS A 292 -21.01 -5.85 -10.34
N PRO A 293 -20.05 -5.53 -11.24
CA PRO A 293 -20.29 -4.48 -12.22
C PRO A 293 -21.47 -4.81 -13.15
N THR A 294 -21.70 -6.09 -13.40
CA THR A 294 -22.82 -6.60 -14.21
C THR A 294 -24.13 -6.78 -13.43
N ASP A 295 -24.12 -6.66 -12.10
CA ASP A 295 -25.32 -6.84 -11.28
C ASP A 295 -26.14 -5.52 -11.21
N LYS A 296 -27.45 -5.62 -11.44
CA LYS A 296 -28.39 -4.49 -11.27
C LYS A 296 -28.58 -4.11 -9.81
N CYS A 297 -28.61 -5.08 -8.90
CA CYS A 297 -28.87 -4.88 -7.48
C CYS A 297 -27.74 -5.44 -6.59
N PHE A 298 -27.69 -5.00 -5.34
CA PHE A 298 -26.87 -5.65 -4.32
C PHE A 298 -27.44 -7.02 -3.99
N LYS A 299 -26.55 -7.96 -3.66
CA LYS A 299 -26.93 -9.30 -3.22
C LYS A 299 -26.16 -9.62 -1.94
N GLN A 300 -26.85 -10.16 -0.95
CA GLN A 300 -26.24 -10.55 0.32
C GLN A 300 -25.27 -11.73 0.13
N ARG A 301 -24.17 -11.72 0.87
CA ARG A 301 -23.13 -12.75 0.88
C ARG A 301 -22.77 -13.07 2.31
N THR A 302 -22.50 -14.35 2.55
CA THR A 302 -21.77 -14.81 3.73
C THR A 302 -20.50 -15.49 3.26
N LEU A 303 -19.39 -15.14 3.89
CA LEU A 303 -18.05 -15.60 3.54
C LEU A 303 -17.35 -16.11 4.79
N HIS A 304 -16.67 -17.24 4.66
CA HIS A 304 -15.59 -17.63 5.57
C HIS A 304 -14.30 -17.04 5.00
N PRO A 305 -13.84 -15.87 5.50
CA PRO A 305 -12.69 -15.19 4.93
C PRO A 305 -11.42 -15.98 5.28
N ALA A 306 -10.55 -16.15 4.29
CA ALA A 306 -9.27 -16.85 4.47
C ALA A 306 -8.09 -15.87 4.46
N MET A 307 -8.14 -14.85 3.60
CA MET A 307 -7.08 -13.86 3.47
C MET A 307 -7.55 -12.60 2.74
N LEU A 308 -6.88 -11.49 3.04
CA LEU A 308 -6.87 -10.30 2.20
C LEU A 308 -5.81 -10.48 1.12
N ILE A 309 -6.18 -10.20 -0.13
CA ILE A 309 -5.30 -10.32 -1.29
C ILE A 309 -5.52 -9.14 -2.22
N ASP A 310 -4.50 -8.85 -3.01
CA ASP A 310 -4.55 -7.79 -4.00
C ASP A 310 -4.59 -8.34 -5.40
N VAL A 311 -5.65 -7.97 -6.10
CA VAL A 311 -5.90 -8.42 -7.47
C VAL A 311 -5.44 -7.32 -8.40
N LYS A 312 -4.34 -7.57 -9.12
CA LYS A 312 -3.82 -6.66 -10.15
C LYS A 312 -4.88 -6.42 -11.23
N HIS A 313 -4.96 -5.17 -11.69
CA HIS A 313 -5.79 -4.85 -12.85
C HIS A 313 -5.16 -5.39 -14.12
N HIS A 314 -5.98 -5.74 -15.10
CA HIS A 314 -5.50 -6.19 -16.41
C HIS A 314 -5.15 -5.03 -17.35
N ARG A 315 -5.64 -3.82 -17.06
CA ARG A 315 -5.57 -2.65 -17.97
C ARG A 315 -4.62 -1.57 -17.49
N ASP A 316 -4.19 -1.62 -16.23
CA ASP A 316 -3.31 -0.61 -15.63
C ASP A 316 -2.40 -1.27 -14.58
N SER A 317 -1.42 -0.51 -14.10
CA SER A 317 -0.45 -0.94 -13.08
C SER A 317 -1.03 -1.03 -11.66
N GLY A 318 -2.31 -0.71 -11.48
CA GLY A 318 -2.99 -0.72 -10.20
C GLY A 318 -3.45 -2.10 -9.76
N SER A 319 -3.98 -2.15 -8.54
CA SER A 319 -4.55 -3.34 -7.92
C SER A 319 -5.81 -2.98 -7.14
N THR A 320 -6.60 -4.00 -6.80
CA THR A 320 -7.75 -3.86 -5.92
C THR A 320 -7.64 -4.80 -4.74
N LEU A 321 -7.69 -4.24 -3.53
CA LEU A 321 -7.78 -5.00 -2.29
C LEU A 321 -9.10 -5.78 -2.24
N CYS A 322 -8.95 -7.09 -2.09
CA CYS A 322 -10.02 -8.07 -2.06
C CYS A 322 -9.90 -8.97 -0.84
N VAL A 323 -11.03 -9.56 -0.42
CA VAL A 323 -11.04 -10.69 0.50
C VAL A 323 -11.33 -11.95 -0.30
N ARG A 324 -10.53 -12.98 -0.08
CA ARG A 324 -10.75 -14.32 -0.63
C ARG A 324 -11.20 -15.24 0.50
N GLY A 325 -12.19 -16.07 0.21
CA GLY A 325 -12.73 -17.01 1.18
C GLY A 325 -13.79 -17.92 0.58
N TYR A 326 -14.31 -18.84 1.39
CA TYR A 326 -15.38 -19.74 0.99
C TYR A 326 -16.73 -19.02 1.05
N CYS A 327 -17.39 -18.86 -0.10
CA CYS A 327 -18.69 -18.19 -0.17
C CYS A 327 -19.81 -19.21 -0.09
N GLU A 328 -20.62 -19.13 0.96
CA GLU A 328 -21.72 -20.07 1.20
C GLU A 328 -22.75 -20.06 0.08
N LEU A 329 -23.17 -18.87 -0.37
CA LEU A 329 -24.17 -18.74 -1.44
C LEU A 329 -23.72 -19.42 -2.76
N ARG A 330 -22.42 -19.53 -3.00
CA ARG A 330 -21.88 -20.14 -4.22
C ARG A 330 -21.30 -21.53 -3.98
N ASN A 331 -21.21 -21.95 -2.73
CA ASN A 331 -20.63 -23.21 -2.28
C ASN A 331 -19.20 -23.47 -2.80
N THR A 332 -18.34 -22.43 -2.77
CA THR A 332 -16.99 -22.48 -3.37
C THR A 332 -16.17 -21.25 -3.00
N GLU A 333 -14.86 -21.31 -3.18
CA GLU A 333 -13.97 -20.16 -3.02
C GLU A 333 -14.31 -19.03 -3.99
N ARG A 334 -14.35 -17.81 -3.46
CA ARG A 334 -14.60 -16.58 -4.21
C ARG A 334 -13.76 -15.43 -3.68
N THR A 335 -13.48 -14.49 -4.56
CA THR A 335 -12.77 -13.25 -4.25
C THR A 335 -13.74 -12.08 -4.43
N PHE A 336 -13.79 -11.21 -3.43
CA PHE A 336 -14.68 -10.05 -3.39
C PHE A 336 -13.89 -8.77 -3.18
N ALA A 337 -14.05 -7.80 -4.06
CA ALA A 337 -13.40 -6.50 -3.93
C ALA A 337 -14.02 -5.70 -2.79
N LEU A 338 -13.21 -5.26 -1.82
CA LEU A 338 -13.70 -4.56 -0.63
C LEU A 338 -14.46 -3.29 -0.98
N LYS A 339 -13.99 -2.55 -2.00
CA LYS A 339 -14.65 -1.33 -2.51
C LYS A 339 -16.09 -1.51 -3.01
N ARG A 340 -16.54 -2.76 -3.22
CA ARG A 340 -17.89 -3.11 -3.70
C ARG A 340 -18.81 -3.65 -2.61
N MET A 341 -18.32 -3.74 -1.38
CA MET A 341 -19.12 -4.22 -0.24
C MET A 341 -19.92 -3.09 0.40
N LYS A 342 -21.05 -3.43 1.03
CA LYS A 342 -21.82 -2.57 1.94
C LYS A 342 -22.28 -3.37 3.15
N GLY A 343 -22.50 -2.69 4.27
CA GLY A 343 -23.09 -3.28 5.47
C GLY A 343 -22.36 -4.52 6.00
N LEU A 344 -21.03 -4.50 6.03
CA LEU A 344 -20.26 -5.64 6.55
C LEU A 344 -20.51 -5.81 8.05
N LYS A 345 -20.74 -7.06 8.47
CA LYS A 345 -20.87 -7.50 9.86
C LYS A 345 -20.07 -8.79 10.06
N VAL A 346 -19.33 -8.87 11.16
CA VAL A 346 -18.72 -10.12 11.62
C VAL A 346 -19.79 -10.92 12.37
N LEU A 347 -19.83 -12.25 12.14
CA LEU A 347 -20.81 -13.18 12.71
C LEU A 347 -20.17 -14.17 13.67
#